data_AF-A0A350LLM4-F1
#
_entry.id   AF-A0A350LLM4-F1
#
_cell.length_a   1.000
_cell.length_b   1.000
_cell.length_c   1.000
_cell.angle_alpha   90.00
_cell.angle_beta   90.00
_cell.angle_gamma   90.00
#
_symmetry.space_group_name_H-M   'P 1'
#
loop_
_entity.id
_entity.type
_entity.pdbx_description
1 polymer ?
#
loop_
_entity_poly.entity_id
_entity_poly.type
_entity_poly.pdbx_seq_one_letter_code
_entity_poly.pdbx_strand_id
1 'polypeptide(L)'
;SGLGFSAKLPEPDLSPFASYPLASVKAFSIDNLETTEIDDAFSVEDAGENYRIGIHIAAPALAIERDDAIDRVAQSRYSTVYAPGIKVTMLPESWANAFSLFENRDNVCLSLYAVIRKDDFEVITSETRLERVFVAANLRTEKIEASLSPEGLENDTLTIPFAHELSVLYRAAERLQKHREEVRGRPEIKNRTEYSIVLTGEGEDATVSLAERARGAPVDFIVSELMIFANATWGGWLEDTHRAGIYRTQSKGKVKMTSVAGPHDAIGVNSYAWCTSPVRRYVDLVNQRQLISSVENREAVYRASDADLFSIISNFTFTYAAYGDFQRQMERYWSLRYIEQEGFTTLRAVVIKEDLVQLEKMPFLQRIPGLPTLPRGQVIVLNVASIDYVSVVLDATLREVLSENVSDEIDTESIEEVTVEVESQPEAQSA
;
A
#
# COMPACT_ATOMS: atom_id res chain seq x y z
N SER A 1 -11.20 -7.08 15.33
CA SER A 1 -9.94 -6.29 15.30
C SER A 1 -9.19 -6.52 16.60
N GLY A 2 -7.87 -6.71 16.54
CA GLY A 2 -6.96 -6.76 17.70
C GLY A 2 -7.00 -7.99 18.60
N LEU A 3 -6.78 -9.20 18.06
CA LEU A 3 -6.65 -10.41 18.87
C LEU A 3 -5.34 -10.43 19.67
N GLY A 4 -5.40 -10.88 20.92
CA GLY A 4 -4.21 -11.26 21.69
C GLY A 4 -3.37 -10.13 22.29
N PHE A 5 -3.92 -8.92 22.42
CA PHE A 5 -3.24 -7.85 23.17
C PHE A 5 -3.40 -8.06 24.69
N SER A 6 -2.35 -7.76 25.45
CA SER A 6 -2.40 -7.82 26.91
C SER A 6 -3.26 -6.69 27.47
N ALA A 7 -4.21 -7.02 28.36
CA ALA A 7 -5.01 -6.04 29.09
C ALA A 7 -4.20 -5.14 30.06
N LYS A 8 -2.89 -5.40 30.21
CA LYS A 8 -1.97 -4.60 31.04
C LYS A 8 -1.22 -3.52 30.25
N LEU A 9 -1.46 -3.40 28.95
CA LEU A 9 -0.83 -2.35 28.14
C LEU A 9 -1.30 -0.97 28.61
N PRO A 10 -0.42 0.05 28.59
CA PRO A 10 -0.83 1.41 28.88
C PRO A 10 -1.81 1.92 27.82
N GLU A 11 -2.71 2.81 28.22
CA GLU A 11 -3.57 3.55 27.29
C GLU A 11 -2.81 4.75 26.71
N PRO A 12 -3.14 5.18 25.47
CA PRO A 12 -2.50 6.34 24.86
C PRO A 12 -2.88 7.63 25.59
N ASP A 13 -1.89 8.47 25.90
CA ASP A 13 -2.08 9.82 26.40
C ASP A 13 -1.67 10.84 25.34
N LEU A 14 -2.65 11.64 24.89
CA LEU A 14 -2.45 12.68 23.87
C LEU A 14 -2.35 14.08 24.46
N SER A 15 -2.54 14.23 25.77
CA SER A 15 -2.49 15.52 26.45
C SER A 15 -1.18 16.29 26.23
N PRO A 16 0.02 15.66 26.16
CA PRO A 16 1.26 16.38 25.89
C PRO A 16 1.29 17.04 24.51
N PHE A 17 0.50 16.56 23.56
CA PHE A 17 0.52 17.02 22.18
C PHE A 17 -0.49 18.12 21.89
N ALA A 18 -1.33 18.49 22.86
CA ALA A 18 -2.30 19.57 22.72
C ALA A 18 -1.65 20.94 22.46
N SER A 19 -0.38 21.12 22.86
CA SER A 19 0.39 22.34 22.64
C SER A 19 1.01 22.46 21.25
N TYR A 20 1.00 21.40 20.42
CA TYR A 20 1.48 21.53 19.05
C TYR A 20 0.62 22.53 18.27
N PRO A 21 1.24 23.33 17.37
CA PRO A 21 0.53 24.32 16.58
C PRO A 21 -0.64 23.69 15.82
N LEU A 22 -1.78 24.37 15.77
CA LEU A 22 -2.91 23.96 14.92
C LEU A 22 -2.73 24.61 13.54
N ALA A 23 -2.64 23.78 12.50
CA ALA A 23 -2.58 24.25 11.12
C ALA A 23 -3.87 24.98 10.73
N SER A 24 -3.76 25.99 9.88
CA SER A 24 -4.92 26.73 9.33
C SER A 24 -5.67 25.96 8.25
N VAL A 25 -5.10 24.85 7.78
CA VAL A 25 -5.64 24.06 6.67
C VAL A 25 -6.85 23.23 7.11
N LYS A 26 -7.73 22.94 6.15
CA LYS A 26 -8.76 21.91 6.31
C LYS A 26 -8.32 20.68 5.54
N ALA A 27 -8.06 19.59 6.26
CA ALA A 27 -7.64 18.35 5.63
C ALA A 27 -8.82 17.39 5.41
N PHE A 28 -8.62 16.41 4.54
CA PHE A 28 -9.52 15.30 4.33
C PHE A 28 -8.71 14.03 4.05
N SER A 29 -9.18 12.86 4.49
CA SER A 29 -8.59 11.57 4.10
C SER A 29 -9.39 10.92 2.97
N ILE A 30 -8.78 9.96 2.27
CA ILE A 30 -9.47 9.15 1.28
C ILE A 30 -9.08 7.69 1.50
N ASP A 31 -10.04 6.87 1.90
CA ASP A 31 -9.79 5.49 2.28
C ASP A 31 -10.95 4.58 1.84
N ASN A 32 -10.71 3.28 1.78
CA ASN A 32 -11.79 2.31 1.60
C ASN A 32 -12.71 2.27 2.83
N LEU A 33 -13.92 1.72 2.65
CA LEU A 33 -14.95 1.65 3.69
C LEU A 33 -14.51 0.82 4.90
N GLU A 34 -13.69 -0.20 4.68
CA GLU A 34 -13.18 -1.12 5.71
C GLU A 34 -11.94 -0.58 6.46
N THR A 35 -11.40 0.57 6.03
CA THR A 35 -10.24 1.18 6.66
C THR A 35 -10.62 1.78 8.01
N THR A 36 -10.01 1.23 9.06
CA THR A 36 -10.13 1.71 10.45
C THR A 36 -8.88 2.41 10.97
N GLU A 37 -7.73 2.17 10.32
CA GLU A 37 -6.43 2.77 10.65
C GLU A 37 -6.15 3.81 9.56
N ILE A 38 -6.52 5.07 9.81
CA ILE A 38 -6.35 6.16 8.82
C ILE A 38 -5.00 6.84 9.10
N ASP A 39 -4.00 6.48 8.32
CA ASP A 39 -2.63 7.00 8.46
C ASP A 39 -2.45 8.38 7.83
N ASP A 40 -3.17 8.69 6.75
CA ASP A 40 -2.89 9.85 5.90
C ASP A 40 -4.13 10.73 5.63
N ALA A 41 -3.88 12.01 5.43
CA ALA A 41 -4.86 13.01 5.01
C ALA A 41 -4.19 14.09 4.15
N PHE A 42 -4.98 14.82 3.37
CA PHE A 42 -4.53 15.79 2.38
C PHE A 42 -5.17 17.14 2.60
N SER A 43 -4.49 18.20 2.19
CA SER A 43 -5.04 19.55 2.10
C SER A 43 -4.52 20.28 0.87
N VAL A 44 -5.30 21.22 0.36
CA VAL A 44 -4.90 22.11 -0.73
C VAL A 44 -5.27 23.54 -0.34
N GLU A 45 -4.29 24.43 -0.34
CA GLU A 45 -4.49 25.86 -0.17
C GLU A 45 -4.13 26.60 -1.47
N ASP A 46 -4.98 27.55 -1.87
CA ASP A 46 -4.64 28.50 -2.91
C ASP A 46 -3.70 29.58 -2.35
N ALA A 47 -2.51 29.71 -2.95
CA ALA A 47 -1.47 30.65 -2.55
C ALA A 47 -1.09 31.60 -3.71
N GLY A 48 -2.09 32.07 -4.48
CA GLY A 48 -1.89 33.02 -5.58
C GLY A 48 -1.41 32.31 -6.85
N GLU A 49 -0.14 32.50 -7.23
CA GLU A 49 0.47 31.84 -8.40
C GLU A 49 0.80 30.35 -8.16
N ASN A 50 0.67 29.90 -6.91
CA ASN A 50 0.99 28.54 -6.48
C ASN A 50 -0.18 27.91 -5.71
N TYR A 51 -0.21 26.59 -5.65
CA TYR A 51 -0.90 25.84 -4.62
C TYR A 51 0.08 25.47 -3.51
N ARG A 52 -0.44 25.28 -2.29
CA ARG A 52 0.27 24.58 -1.21
C ARG A 52 -0.49 23.30 -0.90
N ILE A 53 0.10 22.17 -1.22
CA ILE A 53 -0.47 20.84 -0.98
C ILE A 53 0.12 20.28 0.30
N GLY A 54 -0.73 19.92 1.26
CA GLY A 54 -0.33 19.24 2.49
C GLY A 54 -0.58 17.74 2.40
N ILE A 55 0.40 16.95 2.80
CA ILE A 55 0.31 15.50 3.04
C ILE A 55 0.55 15.29 4.54
N HIS A 56 -0.46 14.88 5.28
CA HIS A 56 -0.47 14.82 6.73
C HIS A 56 -0.48 13.37 7.16
N ILE A 57 0.55 12.94 7.89
CA ILE A 57 0.68 11.55 8.34
C ILE A 57 0.51 11.48 9.85
N ALA A 58 -0.36 10.60 10.33
CA ALA A 58 -0.57 10.27 11.74
C ALA A 58 0.78 10.12 12.46
N ALA A 59 0.92 10.67 13.67
CA ALA A 59 2.20 10.71 14.38
C ALA A 59 2.28 9.83 15.64
N PRO A 60 2.05 8.51 15.58
CA PRO A 60 2.13 7.63 16.75
C PRO A 60 3.53 7.58 17.38
N ALA A 61 4.60 7.85 16.62
CA ALA A 61 5.96 7.90 17.16
C ALA A 61 6.18 9.01 18.20
N LEU A 62 5.24 9.95 18.37
CA LEU A 62 5.28 10.92 19.48
C LEU A 62 4.99 10.31 20.84
N ALA A 63 4.18 9.24 20.88
CA ALA A 63 3.77 8.58 22.12
C ALA A 63 4.30 7.16 22.27
N ILE A 64 4.86 6.59 21.21
CA ILE A 64 5.44 5.25 21.22
C ILE A 64 6.96 5.41 21.18
N GLU A 65 7.58 5.52 22.34
CA GLU A 65 9.04 5.62 22.45
C GLU A 65 9.71 4.26 22.23
N ARG A 66 10.99 4.28 21.89
CA ARG A 66 11.79 3.04 21.75
C ARG A 66 11.79 2.28 23.08
N ASP A 67 11.61 0.97 23.00
CA ASP A 67 11.62 0.01 24.13
C ASP A 67 10.42 0.05 25.08
N ASP A 68 9.44 0.92 24.84
CA ASP A 68 8.18 0.95 25.57
C ASP A 68 7.39 -0.35 25.42
N ALA A 69 6.47 -0.59 26.36
CA ALA A 69 5.60 -1.77 26.30
C ALA A 69 4.81 -1.85 24.99
N ILE A 70 4.32 -0.71 24.49
CA ILE A 70 3.60 -0.63 23.22
C ILE A 70 4.52 -0.76 22.01
N ASP A 71 5.74 -0.24 22.07
CA ASP A 71 6.77 -0.40 21.03
C ASP A 71 7.15 -1.87 20.85
N ARG A 72 7.39 -2.60 21.94
CA ARG A 72 7.68 -4.04 21.89
C ARG A 72 6.55 -4.84 21.26
N VAL A 73 5.30 -4.45 21.51
CA VAL A 73 4.13 -5.08 20.86
C VAL A 73 4.13 -4.78 19.36
N ALA A 74 4.30 -3.52 18.96
CA ALA A 74 4.37 -3.13 17.57
C ALA A 74 5.53 -3.84 16.84
N GLN A 75 6.71 -3.91 17.47
CA GLN A 75 7.89 -4.60 16.96
C GLN A 75 7.66 -6.10 16.83
N SER A 76 6.96 -6.74 17.78
CA SER A 76 6.67 -8.19 17.69
C SER A 76 5.74 -8.55 16.54
N ARG A 77 4.94 -7.59 16.06
CA ARG A 77 3.99 -7.77 14.95
C ARG A 77 4.52 -7.27 13.62
N TYR A 78 5.37 -6.24 13.62
CA TYR A 78 5.96 -5.55 12.46
C TYR A 78 5.00 -4.86 11.47
N SER A 79 3.83 -5.44 11.21
CA SER A 79 2.82 -4.90 10.29
C SER A 79 1.43 -5.37 10.69
N THR A 80 0.41 -4.61 10.31
CA THR A 80 -0.96 -5.12 10.23
C THR A 80 -1.04 -6.13 9.09
N VAL A 81 -1.76 -7.23 9.30
CA VAL A 81 -2.06 -8.27 8.29
C VAL A 81 -3.48 -8.07 7.78
N TYR A 82 -3.62 -7.97 6.46
CA TYR A 82 -4.89 -7.95 5.76
C TYR A 82 -4.96 -9.18 4.86
N ALA A 83 -5.91 -10.07 5.12
CA ALA A 83 -6.25 -11.19 4.24
C ALA A 83 -7.77 -11.33 4.20
N PRO A 84 -8.36 -11.96 3.17
CA PRO A 84 -9.81 -12.06 3.10
C PRO A 84 -10.37 -12.76 4.36
N GLY A 85 -11.23 -12.04 5.10
CA GLY A 85 -11.83 -12.48 6.36
C GLY A 85 -10.94 -12.33 7.61
N ILE A 86 -9.71 -11.83 7.47
CA ILE A 86 -8.73 -11.72 8.55
C ILE A 86 -8.11 -10.32 8.57
N LYS A 87 -8.26 -9.65 9.71
CA LYS A 87 -7.56 -8.39 10.00
C LYS A 87 -6.90 -8.45 11.37
N VAL A 88 -5.56 -8.51 11.37
CA VAL A 88 -4.75 -8.52 12.61
C VAL A 88 -3.90 -7.26 12.66
N THR A 89 -4.29 -6.32 13.52
CA THR A 89 -3.64 -5.00 13.63
C THR A 89 -2.27 -5.08 14.30
N MET A 90 -1.36 -4.20 13.87
CA MET A 90 -0.05 -4.02 14.50
C MET A 90 -0.20 -3.41 15.90
N LEU A 91 -1.06 -2.39 16.02
CA LEU A 91 -1.34 -1.72 17.28
C LEU A 91 -2.69 -2.19 17.87
N PRO A 92 -2.84 -2.13 19.21
CA PRO A 92 -4.14 -2.22 19.86
C PRO A 92 -5.10 -1.17 19.32
N GLU A 93 -6.39 -1.48 19.35
CA GLU A 93 -7.44 -0.59 18.83
C GLU A 93 -7.42 0.79 19.49
N SER A 94 -7.17 0.88 20.81
CA SER A 94 -7.09 2.18 21.49
C SER A 94 -5.95 3.05 20.95
N TRP A 95 -4.79 2.46 20.69
CA TRP A 95 -3.63 3.16 20.11
C TRP A 95 -3.84 3.51 18.65
N ALA A 96 -4.36 2.58 17.84
CA ALA A 96 -4.67 2.86 16.44
C ALA A 96 -5.70 4.00 16.32
N ASN A 97 -6.78 3.97 17.11
CA ASN A 97 -7.81 5.01 17.10
C ASN A 97 -7.31 6.35 17.65
N ALA A 98 -6.38 6.34 18.62
CA ALA A 98 -5.83 7.57 19.17
C ALA A 98 -5.08 8.41 18.13
N PHE A 99 -4.37 7.75 17.20
CA PHE A 99 -3.56 8.41 16.17
C PHE A 99 -4.16 8.43 14.77
N SER A 100 -5.20 7.63 14.51
CA SER A 100 -5.92 7.70 13.24
C SER A 100 -6.46 9.11 13.00
N LEU A 101 -6.30 9.60 11.77
CA LEU A 101 -6.67 10.94 11.35
C LEU A 101 -8.19 11.08 11.16
N PHE A 102 -8.96 10.86 12.23
CA PHE A 102 -10.42 10.90 12.19
C PHE A 102 -10.95 12.31 11.97
N GLU A 103 -12.05 12.41 11.22
CA GLU A 103 -12.75 13.65 10.95
C GLU A 103 -13.32 14.33 12.21
N ASN A 104 -13.58 15.63 12.10
CA ASN A 104 -14.12 16.48 13.16
C ASN A 104 -13.22 16.55 14.41
N ARG A 105 -11.91 16.37 14.22
CA ARG A 105 -10.91 16.34 15.29
C ARG A 105 -9.61 17.01 14.86
N ASP A 106 -8.96 17.65 15.83
CA ASP A 106 -7.57 18.09 15.72
C ASP A 106 -6.66 16.88 15.94
N ASN A 107 -6.05 16.37 14.88
CA ASN A 107 -5.19 15.18 14.94
C ASN A 107 -3.72 15.60 14.90
N VAL A 108 -2.88 15.01 15.75
CA VAL A 108 -1.44 15.25 15.72
C VAL A 108 -0.80 14.47 14.57
N CYS A 109 -0.01 15.16 13.76
CA CYS A 109 0.56 14.60 12.54
C CYS A 109 1.94 15.18 12.23
N LEU A 110 2.68 14.43 11.42
CA LEU A 110 3.84 14.91 10.69
C LEU A 110 3.38 15.28 9.28
N SER A 111 3.38 16.58 8.99
CA SER A 111 2.94 17.14 7.71
C SER A 111 4.11 17.38 6.78
N LEU A 112 3.98 17.02 5.51
CA LEU A 112 4.80 17.49 4.41
C LEU A 112 3.98 18.47 3.56
N TYR A 113 4.42 19.72 3.48
CA TYR A 113 3.81 20.72 2.60
C TYR A 113 4.68 20.90 1.35
N ALA A 114 4.08 20.78 0.17
CA ALA A 114 4.71 21.08 -1.11
C ALA A 114 4.11 22.35 -1.71
N VAL A 115 4.97 23.28 -2.13
CA VAL A 115 4.55 24.45 -2.93
C VAL A 115 4.61 24.05 -4.40
N ILE A 116 3.48 24.16 -5.10
CA ILE A 116 3.31 23.70 -6.47
C ILE A 116 2.92 24.87 -7.36
N ARG A 117 3.61 25.05 -8.49
CA ARG A 117 3.28 26.11 -9.46
C ARG A 117 1.98 25.78 -10.19
N LYS A 118 1.06 26.74 -10.34
CA LYS A 118 -0.25 26.47 -10.98
C LYS A 118 -0.19 26.19 -12.48
N ASP A 119 0.84 26.68 -13.17
CA ASP A 119 0.97 26.58 -14.63
C ASP A 119 1.30 25.15 -15.10
N ASP A 120 2.27 24.51 -14.46
CA ASP A 120 2.84 23.22 -14.88
C ASP A 120 2.83 22.15 -13.79
N PHE A 121 2.28 22.47 -12.62
CA PHE A 121 2.25 21.62 -11.42
C PHE A 121 3.64 21.19 -10.94
N GLU A 122 4.70 21.93 -11.28
CA GLU A 122 6.04 21.67 -10.79
C GLU A 122 6.12 21.92 -9.27
N VAL A 123 6.73 20.98 -8.55
CA VAL A 123 7.07 21.15 -7.13
C VAL A 123 8.24 22.12 -7.03
N ILE A 124 8.02 23.29 -6.40
CA ILE A 124 9.03 24.33 -6.22
C ILE A 124 9.88 24.04 -4.98
N THR A 125 9.22 23.72 -3.87
CA THR A 125 9.87 23.46 -2.59
C THR A 125 8.95 22.61 -1.71
N SER A 126 9.52 22.05 -0.65
CA SER A 126 8.76 21.35 0.38
C SER A 126 9.28 21.69 1.78
N GLU A 127 8.39 21.61 2.76
CA GLU A 127 8.71 21.78 4.17
C GLU A 127 8.02 20.70 5.00
N THR A 128 8.67 20.24 6.07
CA THR A 128 8.09 19.29 7.03
C THR A 128 7.73 20.01 8.32
N ARG A 129 6.56 19.71 8.89
CA ARG A 129 6.08 20.29 10.16
C ARG A 129 5.51 19.23 11.08
N LEU A 130 5.74 19.40 12.36
CA LEU A 130 5.09 18.63 13.42
C LEU A 130 4.02 19.51 14.06
N GLU A 131 2.76 19.11 13.92
CA GLU A 131 1.62 19.99 14.19
C GLU A 131 0.34 19.19 14.44
N ARG A 132 -0.76 19.90 14.68
CA ARG A 132 -2.12 19.35 14.65
C ARG A 132 -2.84 19.83 13.41
N VAL A 133 -3.63 18.97 12.80
CA VAL A 133 -4.44 19.28 11.61
C VAL A 133 -5.89 18.91 11.88
N PHE A 134 -6.80 19.83 11.57
CA PHE A 134 -8.23 19.55 11.61
C PHE A 134 -8.64 18.78 10.34
N VAL A 135 -9.09 17.54 10.52
CA VAL A 135 -9.62 16.73 9.42
C VAL A 135 -11.11 17.00 9.31
N ALA A 136 -11.54 17.60 8.21
CA ALA A 136 -12.92 17.98 7.96
C ALA A 136 -13.78 16.82 7.45
N ALA A 137 -13.19 15.84 6.76
CA ALA A 137 -13.89 14.65 6.31
C ALA A 137 -12.95 13.45 6.13
N ASN A 138 -13.43 12.25 6.46
CA ASN A 138 -12.83 10.99 5.98
C ASN A 138 -13.67 10.47 4.81
N LEU A 139 -13.24 10.79 3.59
CA LEU A 139 -13.94 10.35 2.38
C LEU A 139 -13.76 8.84 2.20
N ARG A 140 -14.84 8.17 1.75
CA ARG A 140 -14.82 6.73 1.46
C ARG A 140 -14.86 6.49 -0.03
N THR A 141 -13.86 5.80 -0.57
CA THR A 141 -13.67 5.57 -2.01
C THR A 141 -14.96 5.10 -2.67
N GLU A 142 -15.61 4.09 -2.07
CA GLU A 142 -16.83 3.46 -2.59
C GLU A 142 -18.03 4.43 -2.68
N LYS A 143 -18.00 5.54 -1.92
CA LYS A 143 -19.05 6.57 -1.96
C LYS A 143 -18.81 7.65 -3.02
N ILE A 144 -17.57 7.84 -3.46
CA ILE A 144 -17.19 8.93 -4.36
C ILE A 144 -16.75 8.44 -5.75
N GLU A 145 -16.28 7.19 -5.87
CA GLU A 145 -15.69 6.61 -7.07
C GLU A 145 -16.62 6.67 -8.29
N ALA A 146 -17.91 6.37 -8.12
CA ALA A 146 -18.89 6.45 -9.20
C ALA A 146 -19.07 7.87 -9.77
N SER A 147 -18.68 8.90 -9.03
CA SER A 147 -18.72 10.31 -9.44
C SER A 147 -17.35 10.85 -9.87
N LEU A 148 -16.29 10.05 -9.80
CA LEU A 148 -14.94 10.45 -10.16
C LEU A 148 -14.61 9.99 -11.58
N SER A 149 -14.53 10.93 -12.51
CA SER A 149 -14.00 10.70 -13.86
C SER A 149 -12.70 11.47 -14.06
N PRO A 150 -11.71 10.92 -14.79
CA PRO A 150 -10.51 11.66 -15.17
C PRO A 150 -10.82 13.01 -15.82
N GLU A 151 -11.74 13.02 -16.79
CA GLU A 151 -12.20 14.25 -17.46
C GLU A 151 -12.79 15.27 -16.47
N GLY A 152 -13.56 14.79 -15.48
CA GLY A 152 -14.15 15.65 -14.46
C GLY A 152 -13.11 16.25 -13.51
N LEU A 153 -12.08 15.47 -13.17
CA LEU A 153 -10.95 15.91 -12.35
C LEU A 153 -10.06 16.91 -13.09
N GLU A 154 -9.71 16.62 -14.34
CA GLU A 154 -8.88 17.49 -15.19
C GLU A 154 -9.52 18.88 -15.39
N ASN A 155 -10.84 18.89 -15.61
CA ASN A 155 -11.58 20.11 -15.93
C ASN A 155 -12.25 20.78 -14.71
N ASP A 156 -12.07 20.23 -13.50
CA ASP A 156 -12.65 20.76 -12.26
C ASP A 156 -14.18 20.94 -12.33
N THR A 157 -14.89 19.89 -12.78
CA THR A 157 -16.34 19.93 -13.01
C THR A 157 -17.15 19.04 -12.06
N LEU A 158 -16.47 18.35 -11.13
CA LEU A 158 -17.11 17.42 -10.21
C LEU A 158 -17.93 18.11 -9.12
N THR A 159 -18.99 17.46 -8.66
CA THR A 159 -19.92 17.96 -7.63
C THR A 159 -19.92 17.09 -6.37
N ILE A 160 -18.73 16.76 -5.89
CA ILE A 160 -18.50 15.98 -4.66
C ILE A 160 -17.78 16.82 -3.59
N PRO A 161 -17.82 16.43 -2.30
CA PRO A 161 -17.00 17.07 -1.28
C PRO A 161 -15.52 17.06 -1.69
N PHE A 162 -14.84 18.20 -1.50
CA PHE A 162 -13.43 18.39 -1.88
C PHE A 162 -13.12 18.18 -3.37
N ALA A 163 -14.10 18.36 -4.26
CA ALA A 163 -13.93 18.20 -5.70
C ALA A 163 -12.77 19.03 -6.28
N HIS A 164 -12.70 20.31 -5.93
CA HIS A 164 -11.65 21.21 -6.40
C HIS A 164 -10.26 20.75 -5.92
N GLU A 165 -10.15 20.41 -4.63
CA GLU A 165 -8.93 19.90 -4.03
C GLU A 165 -8.50 18.60 -4.71
N LEU A 166 -9.42 17.65 -4.93
CA LEU A 166 -9.16 16.42 -5.68
C LEU A 166 -8.68 16.69 -7.11
N SER A 167 -9.27 17.65 -7.81
CA SER A 167 -8.83 18.08 -9.14
C SER A 167 -7.41 18.67 -9.15
N VAL A 168 -7.04 19.43 -8.11
CA VAL A 168 -5.67 19.93 -7.95
C VAL A 168 -4.70 18.79 -7.63
N LEU A 169 -5.05 17.91 -6.70
CA LEU A 169 -4.24 16.74 -6.33
C LEU A 169 -4.04 15.79 -7.52
N TYR A 170 -5.06 15.58 -8.36
CA TYR A 170 -4.97 14.75 -9.57
C TYR A 170 -3.93 15.28 -10.55
N ARG A 171 -4.02 16.56 -10.90
CA ARG A 171 -3.05 17.20 -11.83
C ARG A 171 -1.63 17.22 -11.26
N ALA A 172 -1.49 17.40 -9.95
CA ALA A 172 -0.20 17.25 -9.27
C ALA A 172 0.33 15.82 -9.35
N ALA A 173 -0.51 14.81 -9.12
CA ALA A 173 -0.16 13.39 -9.23
C ALA A 173 0.27 13.02 -10.66
N GLU A 174 -0.40 13.54 -11.70
CA GLU A 174 0.03 13.37 -13.10
C GLU A 174 1.43 13.93 -13.35
N ARG A 175 1.71 15.13 -12.81
CA ARG A 175 3.04 15.73 -12.95
C ARG A 175 4.12 14.94 -12.22
N LEU A 176 3.81 14.45 -11.02
CA LEU A 176 4.69 13.60 -10.22
C LEU A 176 4.99 12.28 -10.94
N GLN A 177 3.96 11.59 -11.44
CA GLN A 177 4.11 10.37 -12.22
C GLN A 177 5.00 10.60 -13.46
N LYS A 178 4.72 11.66 -14.22
CA LYS A 178 5.51 12.00 -15.41
C LYS A 178 7.00 12.17 -15.08
N HIS A 179 7.31 12.84 -13.96
CA HIS A 179 8.69 12.99 -13.51
C HIS A 179 9.34 11.62 -13.19
N ARG A 180 8.61 10.71 -12.52
CA ARG A 180 9.10 9.35 -12.25
C ARG A 180 9.33 8.55 -13.53
N GLU A 181 8.44 8.66 -14.50
CA GLU A 181 8.56 8.00 -15.81
C GLU A 181 9.79 8.52 -16.58
N GLU A 182 10.10 9.81 -16.50
CA GLU A 182 11.31 10.42 -17.05
C GLU A 182 12.58 9.83 -16.40
N VAL A 183 12.58 9.66 -15.08
CA VAL A 183 13.70 9.03 -14.34
C VAL A 183 13.84 7.55 -14.70
N ARG A 184 12.72 6.83 -14.78
CA ARG A 184 12.69 5.39 -15.09
C ARG A 184 12.99 5.09 -16.57
N GLY A 185 12.74 6.05 -17.46
CA GLY A 185 12.91 5.92 -18.90
C GLY A 185 11.80 5.13 -19.61
N ARG A 186 10.66 4.86 -18.94
CA ARG A 186 9.49 4.19 -19.53
C ARG A 186 8.19 4.53 -18.79
N PRO A 187 7.04 4.57 -19.51
CA PRO A 187 5.75 4.91 -18.94
C PRO A 187 5.20 3.82 -18.00
N GLU A 188 4.28 4.20 -17.10
CA GLU A 188 3.51 3.25 -16.29
C GLU A 188 2.51 2.49 -17.14
N ILE A 189 2.29 1.21 -16.80
CA ILE A 189 1.26 0.39 -17.44
C ILE A 189 -0.08 0.78 -16.83
N LYS A 190 -0.84 1.59 -17.56
CA LYS A 190 -2.20 2.02 -17.24
C LYS A 190 -3.17 1.00 -17.88
N ASN A 191 -4.21 0.56 -17.16
CA ASN A 191 -5.27 -0.38 -17.61
C ASN A 191 -5.06 -1.87 -17.27
N ARG A 192 -4.85 -2.20 -15.99
CA ARG A 192 -5.02 -3.57 -15.49
C ARG A 192 -6.22 -3.63 -14.56
N THR A 193 -7.15 -4.54 -14.82
CA THR A 193 -8.20 -4.86 -13.84
C THR A 193 -7.67 -5.95 -12.91
N GLU A 194 -7.51 -5.59 -11.65
CA GLU A 194 -7.25 -6.54 -10.58
C GLU A 194 -8.58 -7.00 -9.97
N TYR A 195 -8.54 -8.13 -9.27
CA TYR A 195 -9.72 -8.70 -8.64
C TYR A 195 -9.43 -8.90 -7.16
N SER A 196 -10.27 -8.32 -6.31
CA SER A 196 -10.21 -8.53 -4.87
C SER A 196 -11.31 -9.50 -4.43
N ILE A 197 -11.03 -10.21 -3.34
CA ILE A 197 -11.97 -11.14 -2.74
C ILE A 197 -12.72 -10.40 -1.65
N VAL A 198 -14.05 -10.42 -1.75
CA VAL A 198 -14.96 -9.88 -0.76
C VAL A 198 -15.72 -11.04 -0.12
N LEU A 199 -15.77 -11.06 1.20
CA LEU A 199 -16.48 -12.07 1.97
C LEU A 199 -17.71 -11.47 2.64
N THR A 200 -18.86 -12.12 2.46
CA THR A 200 -20.09 -11.77 3.17
C THR A 200 -20.44 -12.89 4.15
N GLY A 201 -20.46 -12.58 5.45
CA GLY A 201 -20.60 -13.57 6.53
C GLY A 201 -19.26 -13.91 7.18
N GLU A 202 -19.24 -14.96 8.01
CA GLU A 202 -18.06 -15.38 8.76
C GLU A 202 -17.79 -16.89 8.58
N GLY A 203 -16.52 -17.28 8.72
CA GLY A 203 -16.12 -18.68 8.70
C GLY A 203 -16.34 -19.36 7.35
N GLU A 204 -16.49 -20.69 7.37
CA GLU A 204 -16.61 -21.52 6.16
C GLU A 204 -17.90 -21.28 5.36
N ASP A 205 -18.91 -20.69 6.02
CA ASP A 205 -20.22 -20.35 5.43
C ASP A 205 -20.23 -18.95 4.76
N ALA A 206 -19.10 -18.23 4.78
CA ALA A 206 -19.00 -16.94 4.12
C ALA A 206 -19.23 -17.09 2.60
N THR A 207 -20.08 -16.23 2.05
CA THR A 207 -20.27 -16.13 0.61
C THR A 207 -19.13 -15.33 0.01
N VAL A 208 -18.52 -15.89 -1.03
CA VAL A 208 -17.40 -15.25 -1.74
C VAL A 208 -17.94 -14.48 -2.93
N SER A 209 -17.50 -13.24 -3.08
CA SER A 209 -17.69 -12.45 -4.30
C SER A 209 -16.36 -11.85 -4.76
N LEU A 210 -16.26 -11.60 -6.06
CA LEU A 210 -15.09 -10.97 -6.66
C LEU A 210 -15.46 -9.54 -7.03
N ALA A 211 -14.68 -8.59 -6.56
CA ALA A 211 -14.82 -7.18 -6.93
C ALA A 211 -13.71 -6.81 -7.93
N GLU A 212 -14.11 -6.18 -9.03
CA GLU A 212 -13.17 -5.60 -9.98
C GLU A 212 -12.55 -4.34 -9.37
N ARG A 213 -11.22 -4.24 -9.43
CA ARG A 213 -10.47 -3.06 -9.04
C ARG A 213 -9.65 -2.60 -10.23
N ALA A 214 -10.06 -1.48 -10.83
CA ALA A 214 -9.28 -0.87 -11.90
C ALA A 214 -7.98 -0.29 -11.33
N ARG A 215 -6.83 -0.82 -11.74
CA ARG A 215 -5.52 -0.25 -11.40
C ARG A 215 -5.44 1.15 -12.01
N GLY A 216 -5.20 2.15 -11.17
CA GLY A 216 -5.21 3.55 -11.59
C GLY A 216 -6.57 4.23 -11.53
N ALA A 217 -7.53 3.68 -10.77
CA ALA A 217 -8.71 4.44 -10.35
C ALA A 217 -8.27 5.82 -9.82
N PRO A 218 -8.98 6.92 -10.13
CA PRO A 218 -8.42 8.25 -9.92
C PRO A 218 -7.96 8.55 -8.49
N VAL A 219 -8.70 8.06 -7.48
CA VAL A 219 -8.34 8.20 -6.07
C VAL A 219 -7.10 7.37 -5.71
N ASP A 220 -7.07 6.09 -6.09
CA ASP A 220 -5.91 5.21 -5.85
C ASP A 220 -4.65 5.81 -6.51
N PHE A 221 -4.81 6.40 -7.69
CA PHE A 221 -3.74 7.10 -8.40
C PHE A 221 -3.26 8.35 -7.64
N ILE A 222 -4.17 9.24 -7.24
CA ILE A 222 -3.83 10.44 -6.45
C ILE A 222 -3.08 10.05 -5.17
N VAL A 223 -3.66 9.15 -4.37
CA VAL A 223 -3.09 8.76 -3.07
C VAL A 223 -1.72 8.11 -3.30
N SER A 224 -1.59 7.18 -4.23
CA SER A 224 -0.32 6.48 -4.47
C SER A 224 0.81 7.43 -4.89
N GLU A 225 0.58 8.38 -5.81
CA GLU A 225 1.63 9.33 -6.22
C GLU A 225 2.02 10.30 -5.09
N LEU A 226 1.05 10.77 -4.30
CA LEU A 226 1.34 11.63 -3.14
C LEU A 226 2.11 10.88 -2.06
N MET A 227 1.77 9.61 -1.79
CA MET A 227 2.52 8.77 -0.86
C MET A 227 3.94 8.48 -1.38
N ILE A 228 4.11 8.21 -2.68
CA ILE A 228 5.44 8.03 -3.27
C ILE A 228 6.26 9.31 -3.12
N PHE A 229 5.68 10.46 -3.41
CA PHE A 229 6.32 11.76 -3.23
C PHE A 229 6.75 11.98 -1.78
N ALA A 230 5.87 11.78 -0.80
CA ALA A 230 6.20 11.94 0.61
C ALA A 230 7.32 10.99 1.08
N ASN A 231 7.24 9.71 0.69
CA ASN A 231 8.24 8.70 1.01
C ASN A 231 9.61 9.01 0.36
N ALA A 232 9.63 9.52 -0.87
CA ALA A 232 10.86 9.91 -1.56
C ALA A 232 11.46 11.19 -0.95
N THR A 233 10.64 12.20 -0.68
CA THR A 233 11.07 13.47 -0.06
C THR A 233 11.65 13.25 1.33
N TRP A 234 10.96 12.48 2.18
CA TRP A 234 11.48 12.18 3.52
C TRP A 234 12.65 11.20 3.51
N GLY A 235 12.68 10.25 2.56
CA GLY A 235 13.85 9.40 2.34
C GLY A 235 15.10 10.22 1.99
N GLY A 236 14.98 11.13 1.02
CA GLY A 236 16.06 12.06 0.67
C GLY A 236 16.44 12.97 1.82
N TRP A 237 15.48 13.47 2.59
CA TRP A 237 15.76 14.35 3.72
C TRP A 237 16.52 13.64 4.87
N LEU A 238 16.19 12.38 5.17
CA LEU A 238 16.94 11.58 6.13
C LEU A 238 18.39 11.37 5.68
N GLU A 239 18.60 11.12 4.38
CA GLU A 239 19.94 11.01 3.77
C GLU A 239 20.73 12.32 3.87
N ASP A 240 20.14 13.44 3.43
CA ASP A 240 20.75 14.78 3.46
C ASP A 240 21.13 15.21 4.89
N THR A 241 20.29 14.87 5.86
CA THR A 241 20.52 15.18 7.28
C THR A 241 21.39 14.15 8.00
N HIS A 242 21.92 13.15 7.28
CA HIS A 242 22.77 12.08 7.80
C HIS A 242 22.12 11.32 8.97
N ARG A 243 20.79 11.22 8.97
CA ARG A 243 20.05 10.42 9.95
C ARG A 243 19.92 8.99 9.47
N ALA A 244 19.91 8.07 10.44
CA ALA A 244 19.60 6.68 10.14
C ALA A 244 18.17 6.60 9.60
N GLY A 245 17.96 5.75 8.61
CA GLY A 245 16.65 5.48 8.02
C GLY A 245 16.57 4.03 7.56
N ILE A 246 15.37 3.52 7.43
CA ILE A 246 15.06 2.24 6.81
C ILE A 246 14.52 2.53 5.41
N TYR A 247 15.33 2.24 4.41
CA TYR A 247 15.07 2.51 3.00
C TYR A 247 14.59 1.24 2.29
N ARG A 248 13.73 1.42 1.30
CA ARG A 248 13.31 0.38 0.36
C ARG A 248 13.97 0.67 -0.98
N THR A 249 15.01 -0.09 -1.29
CA THR A 249 15.79 0.08 -2.52
C THR A 249 15.48 -1.05 -3.49
N GLN A 250 15.62 -0.78 -4.79
CA GLN A 250 15.47 -1.80 -5.82
C GLN A 250 16.57 -1.64 -6.85
N SER A 251 17.26 -2.74 -7.14
CA SER A 251 18.26 -2.80 -8.19
C SER A 251 18.17 -4.13 -8.93
N LYS A 252 18.17 -4.08 -10.27
CA LYS A 252 18.06 -5.27 -11.15
C LYS A 252 16.85 -6.15 -10.78
N GLY A 253 15.69 -5.52 -10.58
CA GLY A 253 14.43 -6.18 -10.22
C GLY A 253 14.31 -6.60 -8.75
N LYS A 254 15.40 -6.66 -7.98
CA LYS A 254 15.36 -7.11 -6.57
C LYS A 254 15.11 -5.96 -5.62
N VAL A 255 13.99 -6.04 -4.90
CA VAL A 255 13.63 -5.12 -3.82
C VAL A 255 14.26 -5.59 -2.51
N LYS A 256 14.76 -4.66 -1.70
CA LYS A 256 15.30 -4.94 -0.36
C LYS A 256 15.06 -3.79 0.61
N MET A 257 14.88 -4.14 1.88
CA MET A 257 14.94 -3.18 2.98
C MET A 257 16.41 -3.05 3.44
N THR A 258 16.87 -1.83 3.69
CA THR A 258 18.28 -1.54 3.99
C THR A 258 18.41 -0.26 4.83
N SER A 259 19.49 -0.14 5.60
CA SER A 259 19.80 1.08 6.37
C SER A 259 20.51 2.15 5.55
N VAL A 260 20.87 1.82 4.30
CA VAL A 260 21.59 2.68 3.36
C VAL A 260 20.63 3.13 2.27
N ALA A 261 20.54 4.44 2.06
CA ALA A 261 19.77 5.04 0.99
C ALA A 261 20.22 4.52 -0.39
N GLY A 262 19.30 4.51 -1.34
CA GLY A 262 19.58 4.08 -2.70
C GLY A 262 18.34 4.11 -3.58
N PRO A 263 18.55 3.95 -4.90
CA PRO A 263 17.47 4.09 -5.86
C PRO A 263 16.45 2.96 -5.77
N HIS A 264 15.26 3.24 -6.26
CA HIS A 264 14.22 2.25 -6.52
C HIS A 264 13.83 2.29 -8.00
N ASP A 265 14.51 1.49 -8.82
CA ASP A 265 14.44 1.55 -10.29
C ASP A 265 13.00 1.50 -10.85
N ALA A 266 12.13 0.60 -10.37
CA ALA A 266 10.77 0.48 -10.90
C ALA A 266 9.85 1.63 -10.50
N ILE A 267 10.11 2.30 -9.37
CA ILE A 267 9.36 3.49 -8.93
C ILE A 267 9.95 4.75 -9.58
N GLY A 268 11.23 4.77 -9.94
CA GLY A 268 11.87 5.93 -10.57
C GLY A 268 12.23 7.03 -9.58
N VAL A 269 12.77 6.66 -8.41
CA VAL A 269 13.21 7.61 -7.36
C VAL A 269 14.62 7.26 -6.86
N ASN A 270 15.40 8.28 -6.47
CA ASN A 270 16.80 8.14 -6.05
C ASN A 270 16.96 7.65 -4.61
N SER A 271 15.99 7.96 -3.75
CA SER A 271 15.95 7.54 -2.35
C SER A 271 14.49 7.33 -1.97
N TYR A 272 14.19 6.24 -1.28
CA TYR A 272 12.83 5.84 -0.96
C TYR A 272 12.78 5.18 0.41
N ALA A 273 12.07 5.79 1.35
CA ALA A 273 11.84 5.27 2.69
C ALA A 273 10.34 5.21 2.96
N TRP A 274 9.85 4.12 3.55
CA TRP A 274 8.45 4.04 3.97
C TRP A 274 8.23 4.86 5.23
N CYS A 275 7.38 5.87 5.15
CA CYS A 275 7.14 6.87 6.18
C CYS A 275 5.65 7.22 6.32
N THR A 276 4.79 6.75 5.42
CA THR A 276 3.39 7.19 5.29
C THR A 276 2.37 6.25 5.90
N SER A 277 2.78 5.21 6.63
CA SER A 277 1.84 4.30 7.31
C SER A 277 2.31 3.81 8.69
N PRO A 278 2.66 4.72 9.62
CA PRO A 278 3.24 4.38 10.92
C PRO A 278 2.28 3.71 11.90
N VAL A 279 0.96 3.78 11.69
CA VAL A 279 -0.03 3.07 12.53
C VAL A 279 -0.03 1.57 12.22
N ARG A 280 0.31 1.18 10.98
CA ARG A 280 0.21 -0.22 10.51
C ARG A 280 1.52 -0.84 10.03
N ARG A 281 2.62 -0.10 9.97
CA ARG A 281 3.96 -0.61 9.63
C ARG A 281 5.02 -0.10 10.60
N TYR A 282 5.77 -1.02 11.18
CA TYR A 282 6.76 -0.70 12.21
C TYR A 282 7.99 0.04 11.64
N VAL A 283 8.37 -0.24 10.38
CA VAL A 283 9.47 0.49 9.74
C VAL A 283 9.14 1.95 9.49
N ASP A 284 7.87 2.27 9.19
CA ASP A 284 7.37 3.64 9.10
C ASP A 284 7.40 4.33 10.46
N LEU A 285 7.04 3.61 11.54
CA LEU A 285 7.15 4.12 12.91
C LEU A 285 8.62 4.45 13.27
N VAL A 286 9.57 3.58 12.90
CA VAL A 286 11.01 3.79 13.10
C VAL A 286 11.52 4.99 12.31
N ASN A 287 11.14 5.12 11.03
CA ASN A 287 11.49 6.27 10.21
C ASN A 287 10.86 7.55 10.74
N GLN A 288 9.62 7.50 11.23
CA GLN A 288 8.93 8.66 11.80
C GLN A 288 9.64 9.18 13.06
N ARG A 289 10.19 8.31 13.93
CA ARG A 289 11.03 8.74 15.06
C ARG A 289 12.23 9.58 14.61
N GLN A 290 12.85 9.19 13.49
CA GLN A 290 13.99 9.90 12.92
C GLN A 290 13.58 11.26 12.34
N LEU A 291 12.46 11.28 11.61
CA LEU A 291 11.89 12.51 11.05
C LEU A 291 11.49 13.50 12.15
N ILE A 292 10.77 13.05 13.19
CA ILE A 292 10.36 13.88 14.33
C ILE A 292 11.59 14.46 15.04
N SER A 293 12.60 13.62 15.30
CA SER A 293 13.83 14.11 15.93
C SER A 293 14.61 15.08 15.03
N SER A 294 14.52 14.99 13.69
CA SER A 294 14.99 16.03 12.75
C SER A 294 14.23 17.34 12.92
N VAL A 295 12.90 17.29 12.87
CA VAL A 295 12.04 18.50 12.96
C VAL A 295 12.28 19.24 14.27
N GLU A 296 12.39 18.52 15.38
CA GLU A 296 12.56 19.10 16.72
C GLU A 296 14.02 19.39 17.07
N ASN A 297 14.95 19.14 16.14
CA ASN A 297 16.39 19.29 16.36
C ASN A 297 16.90 18.55 17.61
N ARG A 298 16.38 17.33 17.83
CA ARG A 298 16.78 16.41 18.90
C ARG A 298 17.79 15.38 18.38
N GLU A 299 18.50 14.71 19.30
CA GLU A 299 19.37 13.58 18.95
C GLU A 299 18.55 12.49 18.23
N ALA A 300 19.18 11.83 17.26
CA ALA A 300 18.58 10.71 16.53
C ALA A 300 18.30 9.53 17.48
N VAL A 301 17.10 8.95 17.36
CA VAL A 301 16.66 7.83 18.22
C VAL A 301 17.46 6.54 17.93
N TYR A 302 17.81 6.33 16.65
CA TYR A 302 18.72 5.28 16.21
C TYR A 302 19.93 5.89 15.51
N ARG A 303 21.10 5.28 15.73
CA ARG A 303 22.33 5.60 14.99
C ARG A 303 22.45 4.67 13.78
N ALA A 304 23.18 5.09 12.74
CA ALA A 304 23.37 4.27 11.54
C ALA A 304 24.08 2.93 11.82
N SER A 305 24.87 2.87 12.90
CA SER A 305 25.58 1.68 13.38
C SER A 305 24.83 0.91 14.49
N ASP A 306 23.59 1.28 14.79
CA ASP A 306 22.80 0.65 15.86
C ASP A 306 22.43 -0.79 15.46
N ALA A 307 22.80 -1.76 16.28
CA ALA A 307 22.52 -3.18 16.04
C ALA A 307 21.02 -3.44 15.92
N ASP A 308 20.21 -2.74 16.72
CA ASP A 308 18.76 -2.92 16.72
C ASP A 308 18.13 -2.52 15.39
N LEU A 309 18.70 -1.52 14.69
CA LEU A 309 18.21 -1.11 13.37
C LEU A 309 18.37 -2.24 12.35
N PHE A 310 19.52 -2.93 12.36
CA PHE A 310 19.76 -4.09 11.49
C PHE A 310 18.85 -5.27 11.84
N SER A 311 18.63 -5.53 13.14
CA SER A 311 17.70 -6.56 13.59
C SER A 311 16.26 -6.25 13.18
N ILE A 312 15.82 -4.99 13.29
CA ILE A 312 14.50 -4.53 12.82
C ILE A 312 14.36 -4.77 11.33
N ILE A 313 15.33 -4.36 10.51
CA ILE A 313 15.30 -4.56 9.06
C ILE A 313 15.17 -6.05 8.73
N SER A 314 16.03 -6.89 9.30
CA SER A 314 16.04 -8.34 9.01
C SER A 314 14.72 -9.01 9.41
N ASN A 315 14.24 -8.74 10.63
CA ASN A 315 13.02 -9.36 11.14
C ASN A 315 11.78 -8.85 10.42
N PHE A 316 11.73 -7.55 10.08
CA PHE A 316 10.66 -6.98 9.26
C PHE A 316 10.63 -7.65 7.89
N THR A 317 11.77 -7.78 7.20
CA THR A 317 11.82 -8.45 5.89
C THR A 317 11.29 -9.88 5.95
N PHE A 318 11.69 -10.67 6.95
CA PHE A 318 11.21 -12.04 7.11
C PHE A 318 9.71 -12.10 7.44
N THR A 319 9.27 -11.32 8.42
CA THR A 319 7.88 -11.35 8.92
C THR A 319 6.91 -10.82 7.86
N TYR A 320 7.27 -9.74 7.18
CA TYR A 320 6.45 -9.14 6.12
C TYR A 320 6.30 -10.07 4.92
N ALA A 321 7.36 -10.78 4.53
CA ALA A 321 7.28 -11.82 3.49
C ALA A 321 6.32 -12.95 3.89
N ALA A 322 6.44 -13.46 5.13
CA ALA A 322 5.55 -14.51 5.63
C ALA A 322 4.06 -14.07 5.68
N TYR A 323 3.78 -12.81 5.99
CA TYR A 323 2.43 -12.26 5.91
C TYR A 323 1.90 -12.18 4.48
N GLY A 324 2.76 -11.79 3.52
CA GLY A 324 2.42 -11.81 2.09
C GLY A 324 2.11 -13.22 1.58
N ASP A 325 2.91 -14.22 1.99
CA ASP A 325 2.65 -15.62 1.68
C ASP A 325 1.31 -16.10 2.22
N PHE A 326 1.01 -15.78 3.48
CA PHE A 326 -0.26 -16.11 4.11
C PHE A 326 -1.45 -15.44 3.40
N GLN A 327 -1.34 -14.14 3.07
CA GLN A 327 -2.37 -13.41 2.33
C GLN A 327 -2.65 -14.07 0.97
N ARG A 328 -1.61 -14.36 0.19
CA ARG A 328 -1.74 -15.04 -1.11
C ARG A 328 -2.38 -16.42 -0.98
N GLN A 329 -2.01 -17.19 0.05
CA GLN A 329 -2.61 -18.49 0.30
C GLN A 329 -4.11 -18.37 0.61
N MET A 330 -4.51 -17.36 1.40
CA MET A 330 -5.91 -17.07 1.68
C MET A 330 -6.67 -16.62 0.42
N GLU A 331 -6.07 -15.75 -0.40
CA GLU A 331 -6.66 -15.34 -1.68
C GLU A 331 -6.88 -16.54 -2.61
N ARG A 332 -5.90 -17.45 -2.68
CA ARG A 332 -6.03 -18.68 -3.44
C ARG A 332 -7.14 -19.58 -2.88
N TYR A 333 -7.17 -19.79 -1.56
CA TYR A 333 -8.21 -20.60 -0.90
C TYR A 333 -9.61 -20.08 -1.22
N TRP A 334 -9.84 -18.77 -1.08
CA TRP A 334 -11.14 -18.18 -1.35
C TRP A 334 -11.51 -18.16 -2.83
N SER A 335 -10.53 -18.08 -3.73
CA SER A 335 -10.78 -18.27 -5.17
C SER A 335 -11.28 -19.69 -5.48
N LEU A 336 -10.73 -20.72 -4.81
CA LEU A 336 -11.21 -22.10 -4.94
C LEU A 336 -12.63 -22.25 -4.40
N ARG A 337 -12.93 -21.64 -3.25
CA ARG A 337 -14.29 -21.61 -2.69
C ARG A 337 -15.28 -20.93 -3.62
N TYR A 338 -14.88 -19.84 -4.27
CA TYR A 338 -15.69 -19.17 -5.28
C TYR A 338 -15.96 -20.06 -6.50
N ILE A 339 -14.94 -20.79 -6.99
CA ILE A 339 -15.09 -21.74 -8.11
C ILE A 339 -16.12 -22.84 -7.77
N GLU A 340 -16.05 -23.41 -6.56
CA GLU A 340 -17.01 -24.40 -6.08
C GLU A 340 -18.42 -23.79 -5.90
N GLN A 341 -18.51 -22.62 -5.27
CA GLN A 341 -19.76 -21.91 -5.00
C GLN A 341 -20.55 -21.63 -6.29
N GLU A 342 -19.88 -21.13 -7.33
CA GLU A 342 -20.51 -20.81 -8.62
C GLU A 342 -20.69 -22.04 -9.52
N GLY A 343 -20.18 -23.21 -9.12
CA GLY A 343 -20.29 -24.45 -9.87
C GLY A 343 -19.52 -24.43 -11.19
N PHE A 344 -18.40 -23.71 -11.26
CA PHE A 344 -17.60 -23.64 -12.48
C PHE A 344 -16.96 -25.00 -12.77
N THR A 345 -17.32 -25.57 -13.92
CA THR A 345 -16.70 -26.79 -14.45
C THR A 345 -15.59 -26.48 -15.46
N THR A 346 -15.54 -25.25 -15.97
CA THR A 346 -14.51 -24.77 -16.89
C THR A 346 -14.11 -23.34 -16.56
N LEU A 347 -12.83 -23.01 -16.72
CA LEU A 347 -12.26 -21.70 -16.38
C LEU A 347 -11.42 -21.17 -17.53
N ARG A 348 -11.43 -19.86 -17.74
CA ARG A 348 -10.47 -19.18 -18.63
C ARG A 348 -9.22 -18.82 -17.85
N ALA A 349 -8.07 -18.94 -18.49
CA ALA A 349 -6.78 -18.59 -17.90
C ALA A 349 -5.84 -18.02 -18.97
N VAL A 350 -4.86 -17.25 -18.51
CA VAL A 350 -3.84 -16.64 -19.36
C VAL A 350 -2.49 -17.24 -19.02
N VAL A 351 -1.76 -17.71 -20.03
CA VAL A 351 -0.42 -18.25 -19.88
C VAL A 351 0.55 -17.12 -19.53
N ILE A 352 1.20 -17.26 -18.38
CA ILE A 352 2.18 -16.29 -17.88
C ILE A 352 3.59 -16.67 -18.33
N LYS A 353 4.01 -17.90 -18.01
CA LYS A 353 5.26 -18.51 -18.46
C LYS A 353 5.16 -20.03 -18.34
N GLU A 354 5.67 -20.77 -19.33
CA GLU A 354 5.66 -22.24 -19.31
C GLU A 354 4.26 -22.81 -19.02
N ASP A 355 4.10 -23.58 -17.93
CA ASP A 355 2.85 -24.13 -17.43
C ASP A 355 2.16 -23.26 -16.37
N LEU A 356 2.73 -22.11 -16.03
CA LEU A 356 2.17 -21.15 -15.08
C LEU A 356 1.09 -20.29 -15.74
N VAL A 357 -0.12 -20.33 -15.18
CA VAL A 357 -1.28 -19.61 -15.69
C VAL A 357 -1.91 -18.77 -14.59
N GLN A 358 -2.45 -17.62 -15.00
CA GLN A 358 -3.31 -16.77 -14.18
C GLN A 358 -4.76 -17.05 -14.56
N LEU A 359 -5.61 -17.43 -13.61
CA LEU A 359 -7.04 -17.55 -13.88
C LEU A 359 -7.62 -16.16 -14.18
N GLU A 360 -8.44 -16.06 -15.22
CA GLU A 360 -9.12 -14.82 -15.53
C GLU A 360 -10.09 -14.46 -14.41
N LYS A 361 -10.19 -13.16 -14.13
CA LYS A 361 -11.14 -12.58 -13.18
C LYS A 361 -10.98 -12.95 -11.71
N MET A 362 -9.85 -13.53 -11.31
CA MET A 362 -9.58 -13.86 -9.91
C MET A 362 -8.09 -13.83 -9.62
N PRO A 363 -7.67 -13.54 -8.37
CA PRO A 363 -6.26 -13.52 -7.96
C PRO A 363 -5.72 -14.95 -7.73
N PHE A 364 -5.74 -15.80 -8.76
CA PHE A 364 -5.27 -17.19 -8.68
C PHE A 364 -4.25 -17.53 -9.75
N LEU A 365 -2.99 -17.68 -9.33
CA LEU A 365 -1.86 -18.08 -10.17
C LEU A 365 -1.43 -19.49 -9.82
N GLN A 366 -1.34 -20.39 -10.80
CA GLN A 366 -0.94 -21.78 -10.56
C GLN A 366 -0.26 -22.41 -11.77
N ARG A 367 0.65 -23.37 -11.54
CA ARG A 367 1.13 -24.25 -12.60
C ARG A 367 0.07 -25.31 -12.93
N ILE A 368 -0.12 -25.59 -14.22
CA ILE A 368 -1.03 -26.60 -14.74
C ILE A 368 -0.22 -27.72 -15.41
N PRO A 369 0.01 -28.84 -14.71
CA PRO A 369 0.80 -29.95 -15.25
C PRO A 369 0.27 -30.43 -16.61
N GLY A 370 1.19 -30.69 -17.55
CA GLY A 370 0.85 -31.20 -18.87
C GLY A 370 0.38 -30.13 -19.87
N LEU A 371 0.49 -28.84 -19.52
CA LEU A 371 0.26 -27.76 -20.48
C LEU A 371 1.32 -27.81 -21.60
N PRO A 372 0.94 -27.76 -22.89
CA PRO A 372 1.91 -27.64 -23.98
C PRO A 372 2.63 -26.29 -23.90
N THR A 373 3.77 -26.17 -24.58
CA THR A 373 4.48 -24.90 -24.68
C THR A 373 3.62 -23.90 -25.46
N LEU A 374 3.08 -22.91 -24.75
CA LEU A 374 2.26 -21.84 -25.29
C LEU A 374 2.97 -20.50 -25.11
N PRO A 375 2.76 -19.54 -26.03
CA PRO A 375 3.33 -18.21 -25.87
C PRO A 375 2.70 -17.52 -24.65
N ARG A 376 3.47 -16.65 -24.01
CA ARG A 376 2.94 -15.74 -22.99
C ARG A 376 1.77 -14.93 -23.54
N GLY A 377 0.77 -14.68 -22.70
CA GLY A 377 -0.46 -13.99 -23.10
C GLY A 377 -1.50 -14.89 -23.77
N GLN A 378 -1.15 -16.13 -24.10
CA GLN A 378 -2.09 -17.06 -24.70
C GLN A 378 -3.27 -17.32 -23.76
N VAL A 379 -4.48 -17.06 -24.23
CA VAL A 379 -5.69 -17.40 -23.48
C VAL A 379 -6.06 -18.86 -23.73
N ILE A 380 -6.35 -19.58 -22.66
CA ILE A 380 -6.72 -20.99 -22.65
C ILE A 380 -7.99 -21.21 -21.84
N VAL A 381 -8.67 -22.32 -22.12
CA VAL A 381 -9.77 -22.84 -21.32
C VAL A 381 -9.33 -24.13 -20.64
N LEU A 382 -9.55 -24.20 -19.34
CA LEU A 382 -9.28 -25.34 -18.49
C LEU A 382 -10.57 -26.05 -18.11
N ASN A 383 -10.56 -27.38 -18.04
CA ASN A 383 -11.58 -28.17 -17.34
C ASN A 383 -11.18 -28.30 -15.88
N VAL A 384 -12.09 -28.01 -14.96
CA VAL A 384 -11.92 -28.25 -13.53
C VAL A 384 -12.17 -29.73 -13.24
N ALA A 385 -11.17 -30.42 -12.72
CA ALA A 385 -11.26 -31.83 -12.36
C ALA A 385 -11.60 -32.00 -10.88
N SER A 386 -10.83 -31.36 -10.00
CA SER A 386 -11.06 -31.37 -8.55
C SER A 386 -10.42 -30.17 -7.84
N ILE A 387 -10.79 -29.95 -6.59
CA ILE A 387 -10.26 -28.88 -5.74
C ILE A 387 -9.70 -29.53 -4.47
N ASP A 388 -8.45 -29.24 -4.13
CA ASP A 388 -7.82 -29.61 -2.86
C ASP A 388 -7.68 -28.36 -1.98
N TYR A 389 -8.52 -28.28 -0.95
CA TYR A 389 -8.50 -27.18 0.02
C TYR A 389 -7.33 -27.23 0.99
N VAL A 390 -6.74 -28.40 1.23
CA VAL A 390 -5.62 -28.57 2.15
C VAL A 390 -4.34 -28.04 1.52
N SER A 391 -4.08 -28.45 0.28
CA SER A 391 -2.91 -27.98 -0.48
C SER A 391 -3.17 -26.64 -1.19
N VAL A 392 -4.42 -26.18 -1.23
CA VAL A 392 -4.87 -24.98 -1.95
C VAL A 392 -4.52 -25.07 -3.44
N VAL A 393 -4.90 -26.20 -4.06
CA VAL A 393 -4.59 -26.55 -5.45
C VAL A 393 -5.89 -26.79 -6.24
N LEU A 394 -5.93 -26.22 -7.45
CA LEU A 394 -6.92 -26.54 -8.47
C LEU A 394 -6.37 -27.64 -9.38
N ASP A 395 -6.98 -28.83 -9.39
CA ASP A 395 -6.68 -29.83 -10.41
C ASP A 395 -7.48 -29.50 -11.67
N ALA A 396 -6.76 -29.18 -12.75
CA ALA A 396 -7.35 -28.77 -14.00
C ALA A 396 -6.53 -29.25 -15.21
N THR A 397 -7.23 -29.46 -16.33
CA THR A 397 -6.60 -29.91 -17.58
C THR A 397 -6.95 -28.97 -18.72
N LEU A 398 -6.04 -28.84 -19.70
CA LEU A 398 -6.29 -28.04 -20.89
C LEU A 398 -7.49 -28.60 -21.67
N ARG A 399 -8.51 -27.78 -21.88
CA ARG A 399 -9.66 -28.07 -22.74
C ARG A 399 -9.45 -27.51 -24.14
N GLU A 400 -9.07 -26.24 -24.22
CA GLU A 400 -9.02 -25.49 -25.48
C GLU A 400 -7.98 -24.37 -25.40
N VAL A 401 -7.33 -24.08 -26.53
CA VAL A 401 -6.48 -22.89 -26.70
C VAL A 401 -7.26 -21.91 -27.56
N LEU A 402 -7.52 -20.70 -27.05
CA LEU A 402 -8.28 -19.70 -27.79
C LEU A 402 -7.39 -18.97 -28.80
N SER A 403 -7.99 -18.30 -29.79
CA SER A 403 -7.21 -17.46 -30.73
C SER A 403 -6.72 -16.14 -30.11
N GLU A 404 -7.19 -15.82 -28.91
CA GLU A 404 -6.91 -14.58 -28.18
C GLU A 404 -5.53 -14.62 -27.51
N ASN A 405 -4.79 -13.52 -27.62
CA ASN A 405 -3.52 -13.33 -26.92
C ASN A 405 -3.47 -11.91 -26.33
N VAL A 406 -3.30 -11.82 -25.01
CA VAL A 406 -3.32 -10.58 -24.23
C VAL A 406 -1.94 -10.22 -23.68
N SER A 407 -0.87 -10.58 -24.39
CA SER A 407 0.52 -10.37 -23.91
C SER A 407 0.86 -8.91 -23.58
N ASP A 408 0.25 -7.94 -24.29
CA ASP A 408 0.43 -6.51 -24.04
C ASP A 408 -0.18 -6.02 -22.71
N GLU A 409 -1.09 -6.81 -22.11
CA GLU A 409 -1.73 -6.52 -20.83
C GLU A 409 -0.97 -7.13 -19.63
N ILE A 410 0.08 -7.91 -19.90
CA ILE A 410 0.82 -8.67 -18.88
C ILE A 410 2.07 -7.89 -18.44
N ASP A 411 2.02 -7.31 -17.23
CA ASP A 411 3.14 -6.62 -16.58
C ASP A 411 4.26 -7.59 -16.18
N THR A 412 5.34 -7.62 -16.98
CA THR A 412 6.54 -8.46 -16.78
C THR A 412 7.17 -8.31 -15.40
N GLU A 413 7.19 -7.11 -14.82
CA GLU A 413 7.95 -6.86 -13.60
C GLU A 413 7.18 -7.27 -12.35
N SER A 414 5.88 -6.95 -12.30
CA SER A 414 5.02 -7.41 -11.19
C SER A 414 4.93 -8.94 -11.16
N ILE A 415 4.95 -9.59 -12.32
CA ILE A 415 4.89 -11.05 -12.44
C ILE A 415 6.23 -11.70 -12.15
N GLU A 416 7.36 -11.08 -12.49
CA GLU A 416 8.66 -11.59 -12.08
C GLU A 416 8.77 -11.63 -10.55
N GLU A 417 8.27 -10.62 -9.83
CA GLU A 417 8.20 -10.61 -8.36
C GLU A 417 7.31 -11.77 -7.82
N VAL A 418 6.10 -11.93 -8.36
CA VAL A 418 5.19 -13.03 -7.97
C VAL A 418 5.74 -14.42 -8.36
N THR A 419 6.42 -14.54 -9.50
CA THR A 419 6.92 -15.83 -10.00
C THR A 419 8.15 -16.33 -9.26
N VAL A 420 9.05 -15.44 -8.82
CA VAL A 420 10.18 -15.80 -7.95
C VAL A 420 9.66 -16.36 -6.62
N GLU A 421 8.52 -15.86 -6.14
CA GLU A 421 7.89 -16.31 -4.90
C GLU A 421 7.15 -17.66 -5.07
N VAL A 422 6.44 -17.87 -6.19
CA VAL A 422 5.85 -19.19 -6.51
C VAL A 422 6.92 -20.27 -6.68
N GLU A 423 8.09 -19.94 -7.24
CA GLU A 423 9.23 -20.86 -7.36
C GLU A 423 9.94 -21.15 -6.02
N SER A 424 9.70 -20.32 -5.00
CA SER A 424 10.28 -20.52 -3.65
C SER A 424 9.43 -21.40 -2.73
N GLN A 425 8.22 -21.78 -3.15
CA GLN A 425 7.42 -22.77 -2.42
C GLN A 425 8.10 -24.14 -2.52
N PRO A 426 8.32 -24.86 -1.40
CA PRO A 426 8.89 -26.19 -1.47
C PRO A 426 7.96 -27.06 -2.33
N GLU A 427 8.51 -27.69 -3.37
CA GLU A 427 7.80 -28.71 -4.13
C GLU A 427 7.12 -29.64 -3.13
N ALA A 428 5.81 -29.78 -3.22
CA ALA A 428 5.07 -30.77 -2.47
C ALA A 428 5.65 -32.14 -2.86
N GLN A 429 6.60 -32.62 -2.06
CA GLN A 429 7.17 -33.94 -2.23
C GLN A 429 6.02 -34.91 -1.99
N SER A 430 5.55 -35.49 -3.09
CA SER A 430 4.62 -36.60 -3.07
C SER A 430 5.21 -37.73 -2.21
N ALA A 431 4.52 -38.04 -1.13
CA ALA A 431 4.71 -39.27 -0.36
C ALA A 431 3.56 -40.23 -0.65
#